data_AF-A0A3S2Y3G5-F1
#
_entry.id   AF-A0A3S2Y3G5-F1
#
_cell.length_a   1.000
_cell.length_b   1.000
_cell.length_c   1.000
_cell.angle_alpha   90.00
_cell.angle_beta   90.00
_cell.angle_gamma   90.00
#
_symmetry.space_group_name_H-M   'P 1'
#
loop_
_entity.id
_entity.type
_entity.pdbx_description
1 polymer ?
#
loop_
_entity_poly.entity_id
_entity_poly.type
_entity_poly.pdbx_seq_one_letter_code
_entity_poly.pdbx_strand_id
1 'polypeptide(L)'
;MPIVNIPFEEESYQKLSTQQTSIQNFISLLIYKNNDVFPAIERILREYHFNDGGSPYIEGFEITNAEYQPDTRKGRIWLKYRIDYYFGCEDRSAGTTFNEGYNFEIDPDASILKLYFPEPVQRDTLDEF
;
A
#
# COMPACT_ATOMS: atom_id res chain seq x y z
N MET A 1 -4.82 3.48 -12.46
CA MET A 1 -4.12 2.79 -11.34
C MET A 1 -3.41 3.81 -10.46
N PRO A 2 -3.76 3.95 -9.17
CA PRO A 2 -3.03 4.82 -8.25
C PRO A 2 -1.58 4.36 -8.03
N ILE A 3 -0.65 5.31 -8.03
CA ILE A 3 0.78 5.08 -7.80
C ILE A 3 1.24 5.97 -6.65
N VAL A 4 1.89 5.37 -5.65
CA VAL A 4 2.56 6.13 -4.58
C VAL A 4 4.05 6.18 -4.90
N ASN A 5 4.56 7.39 -5.09
CA ASN A 5 5.98 7.64 -5.32
C ASN A 5 6.64 7.96 -3.98
N ILE A 6 7.59 7.11 -3.57
CA ILE A 6 8.25 7.20 -2.29
C ILE A 6 9.73 7.52 -2.55
N PRO A 7 10.19 8.76 -2.27
CA PRO A 7 11.59 9.09 -2.45
C PRO A 7 12.46 8.33 -1.45
N PHE A 8 13.66 7.94 -1.87
CA PHE A 8 14.65 7.31 -1.00
C PHE A 8 16.04 7.93 -1.17
N GLU A 9 16.88 7.79 -0.13
CA GLU A 9 18.27 8.24 -0.18
C GLU A 9 19.14 7.18 -0.88
N GLU A 10 20.10 7.60 -1.71
CA GLU A 10 21.00 6.69 -2.43
C GLU A 10 21.73 5.73 -1.47
N GLU A 11 22.16 6.22 -0.29
CA GLU A 11 22.79 5.38 0.74
C GLU A 11 21.87 4.24 1.20
N SER A 12 20.57 4.50 1.32
CA SER A 12 19.58 3.47 1.70
C SER A 12 19.47 2.40 0.61
N TYR A 13 19.53 2.80 -0.66
CA TYR A 13 19.51 1.86 -1.78
C TYR A 13 20.83 1.08 -1.93
N GLN A 14 21.98 1.68 -1.61
CA GLN A 14 23.26 0.97 -1.56
C GLN A 14 23.24 -0.12 -0.49
N LYS A 15 22.65 0.14 0.69
CA LYS A 15 22.47 -0.88 1.74
C LYS A 15 21.61 -2.05 1.25
N LEU A 16 20.57 -1.78 0.46
CA LEU A 16 19.74 -2.83 -0.14
C LEU A 16 20.55 -3.65 -1.16
N SER A 17 21.30 -2.97 -2.03
CA SER A 17 22.09 -3.59 -3.10
C SER A 17 23.25 -4.46 -2.58
N THR A 18 23.84 -4.05 -1.45
CA THR A 18 24.91 -4.78 -0.76
C THR A 18 24.38 -5.82 0.24
N GLN A 19 23.07 -6.06 0.26
CA GLN A 19 22.39 -6.99 1.18
C GLN A 19 22.61 -6.68 2.67
N GLN A 20 22.97 -5.44 3.01
CA GLN A 20 23.08 -4.96 4.39
C GLN A 20 21.71 -4.69 5.02
N THR A 21 20.66 -4.53 4.21
CA THR A 21 19.27 -4.48 4.65
C THR A 21 18.41 -5.37 3.76
N SER A 22 17.35 -5.96 4.33
CA SER A 22 16.33 -6.66 3.54
C SER A 22 15.43 -5.67 2.81
N ILE A 23 14.79 -6.11 1.72
CA ILE A 23 13.80 -5.29 1.00
C ILE A 23 12.64 -4.90 1.93
N GLN A 24 12.17 -5.82 2.77
CA GLN A 24 11.11 -5.53 3.73
C GLN A 24 11.51 -4.40 4.66
N ASN A 25 12.71 -4.46 5.24
CA ASN A 25 13.18 -3.41 6.15
C ASN A 25 13.42 -2.09 5.41
N PHE A 26 13.93 -2.13 4.18
CA PHE A 26 14.09 -0.95 3.34
C PHE A 26 12.74 -0.25 3.10
N ILE A 27 11.72 -0.98 2.64
CA ILE A 27 10.40 -0.42 2.35
C ILE A 27 9.71 0.05 3.64
N SER A 28 9.80 -0.73 4.73
CA SER A 28 9.29 -0.31 6.04
C SER A 28 9.89 1.02 6.48
N LEU A 29 11.21 1.19 6.39
CA LEU A 29 11.85 2.44 6.75
C LEU A 29 11.34 3.60 5.88
N LEU A 30 11.19 3.40 4.58
CA LEU A 30 10.68 4.45 3.69
C LEU A 30 9.24 4.86 4.01
N ILE A 31 8.38 3.88 4.31
CA ILE A 31 6.96 4.11 4.61
C ILE A 31 6.79 4.74 6.00
N TYR A 32 7.47 4.21 7.03
CA TYR A 32 7.28 4.65 8.41
C TYR A 32 8.08 5.91 8.79
N LYS A 33 9.20 6.20 8.11
CA LYS A 33 9.98 7.43 8.33
C LYS A 33 9.36 8.64 7.62
N ASN A 34 8.55 8.42 6.58
CA ASN A 34 7.94 9.47 5.79
C ASN A 34 6.48 9.70 6.24
N ASN A 35 6.25 10.82 6.94
CA ASN A 35 4.96 11.15 7.53
C ASN A 35 3.81 11.29 6.52
N ASP A 36 4.10 11.50 5.24
CA ASP A 36 3.09 11.65 4.19
C ASP A 36 2.75 10.33 3.49
N VAL A 37 3.65 9.34 3.52
CA VAL A 37 3.49 8.09 2.75
C VAL A 37 2.50 7.15 3.42
N PHE A 38 2.64 6.94 4.73
CA PHE A 38 1.74 6.08 5.49
C PHE A 38 0.26 6.53 5.36
N PRO A 39 -0.11 7.81 5.63
CA PRO A 39 -1.50 8.24 5.48
C PRO A 39 -1.98 8.25 4.02
N ALA A 40 -1.08 8.44 3.04
CA ALA A 40 -1.43 8.33 1.62
C ALA A 40 -1.83 6.90 1.24
N ILE A 41 -1.09 5.89 1.72
CA ILE A 41 -1.42 4.48 1.52
C ILE A 41 -2.74 4.14 2.21
N GLU A 42 -2.93 4.55 3.46
CA GLU A 42 -4.20 4.34 4.18
C GLU A 42 -5.40 4.96 3.47
N ARG A 43 -5.21 6.15 2.87
CA ARG A 43 -6.27 6.79 2.09
C ARG A 43 -6.62 5.97 0.85
N ILE A 44 -5.61 5.51 0.09
CA ILE A 44 -5.84 4.68 -1.10
C ILE A 44 -6.55 3.37 -0.73
N LEU A 45 -6.13 2.71 0.35
CA LEU A 45 -6.79 1.49 0.83
C LEU A 45 -8.25 1.75 1.24
N ARG A 46 -8.55 2.88 1.90
CA ARG A 46 -9.93 3.27 2.23
C ARG A 46 -10.75 3.56 0.98
N GLU A 47 -10.20 4.30 0.02
CA GLU A 47 -10.89 4.63 -1.24
C GLU A 47 -11.18 3.36 -2.07
N TYR A 48 -10.29 2.37 -2.03
CA TYR A 48 -10.48 1.09 -2.71
C TYR A 48 -11.73 0.34 -2.22
N HIS A 49 -12.01 0.38 -0.91
CA HIS A 49 -13.16 -0.28 -0.27
C HIS A 49 -14.38 0.62 -0.07
N PHE A 50 -14.34 1.86 -0.55
CA PHE A 50 -15.44 2.82 -0.35
C PHE A 50 -16.76 2.38 -1.01
N ASN A 51 -16.68 1.58 -2.08
CA ASN A 51 -17.84 1.13 -2.84
C ASN A 51 -18.50 -0.16 -2.29
N ASP A 52 -17.97 -0.75 -1.22
CA ASP A 52 -18.54 -1.94 -0.57
C ASP A 52 -19.75 -1.65 0.34
N GLY A 53 -20.05 -0.36 0.55
CA GLY A 53 -21.17 0.10 1.38
C GLY A 53 -20.77 0.36 2.83
N GLY A 54 -21.24 1.47 3.39
CA GLY A 54 -20.77 1.97 4.70
C GLY A 54 -19.50 2.83 4.57
N SER A 55 -19.13 3.53 5.64
CA SER A 55 -17.88 4.32 5.65
C SER A 55 -16.71 3.42 6.05
N PRO A 56 -15.74 3.13 5.17
CA PRO A 56 -14.62 2.25 5.48
C PRO A 56 -13.63 2.95 6.42
N TYR A 57 -13.22 2.23 7.46
CA TYR A 57 -12.23 2.68 8.42
C TYR A 57 -11.10 1.67 8.52
N ILE A 58 -9.87 2.15 8.34
CA ILE A 58 -8.65 1.36 8.44
C ILE A 58 -7.81 1.96 9.57
N GLU A 59 -7.48 1.15 10.57
CA GLU A 59 -6.73 1.55 11.77
C GLU A 59 -5.21 1.31 11.58
N GLY A 60 -4.70 1.58 10.38
CA GLY A 60 -3.34 1.28 9.98
C GLY A 60 -3.16 -0.03 9.20
N PHE A 61 -1.92 -0.24 8.75
CA PHE A 61 -1.48 -1.44 8.04
C PHE A 61 -0.09 -1.87 8.51
N GLU A 62 0.19 -3.17 8.38
CA GLU A 62 1.48 -3.79 8.65
C GLU A 62 2.05 -4.40 7.35
N ILE A 63 3.37 -4.31 7.17
CA ILE A 63 4.06 -4.99 6.07
C ILE A 63 4.45 -6.39 6.55
N THR A 64 3.77 -7.42 6.03
CA THR A 64 3.96 -8.81 6.47
C THR A 64 5.08 -9.52 5.73
N ASN A 65 5.28 -9.16 4.46
CA ASN A 65 6.31 -9.75 3.61
C ASN A 65 6.70 -8.78 2.48
N ALA A 66 7.88 -8.96 1.92
CA ALA A 66 8.30 -8.29 0.70
C ALA A 66 9.26 -9.16 -0.11
N GLU A 67 9.02 -9.25 -1.42
CA GLU A 67 9.85 -9.94 -2.39
C GLU A 67 10.43 -8.92 -3.39
N TYR A 68 11.69 -9.10 -3.78
CA TYR A 68 12.39 -8.21 -4.69
C TYR A 68 13.24 -8.98 -5.68
N GLN A 69 13.12 -8.62 -6.95
CA GLN A 69 13.91 -9.15 -8.05
C GLN A 69 14.91 -8.07 -8.49
N PRO A 70 16.20 -8.16 -8.10
CA PRO A 70 17.18 -7.12 -8.38
C PRO A 70 17.42 -6.91 -9.88
N ASP A 71 17.33 -7.97 -10.69
CA ASP A 71 17.52 -7.91 -12.15
C ASP A 71 16.49 -7.01 -12.85
N THR A 72 15.24 -7.05 -12.40
CA THR A 72 14.13 -6.28 -12.98
C THR A 72 13.80 -5.02 -12.18
N ARG A 73 14.43 -4.85 -11.01
CA ARG A 73 14.15 -3.81 -10.01
C ARG A 73 12.67 -3.77 -9.59
N LYS A 74 11.98 -4.90 -9.70
CA LYS A 74 10.55 -5.04 -9.39
C LYS A 74 10.35 -6.00 -8.24
N GLY A 75 9.25 -5.84 -7.55
CA GLY A 75 8.93 -6.71 -6.44
C GLY A 75 7.47 -6.63 -6.04
N ARG A 76 7.17 -7.29 -4.92
CA ARG A 76 5.83 -7.32 -4.34
C ARG A 76 5.92 -7.14 -2.83
N ILE A 77 5.07 -6.31 -2.26
CA ILE A 77 4.92 -6.17 -0.81
C ILE A 77 3.55 -6.63 -0.37
N TRP A 78 3.47 -7.28 0.78
CA TRP A 78 2.21 -7.68 1.39
C TRP A 78 1.84 -6.74 2.50
N LEU A 79 0.71 -6.08 2.34
CA LEU A 79 0.12 -5.22 3.34
C LEU A 79 -1.04 -5.96 3.99
N LYS A 80 -0.98 -6.09 5.31
CA LYS A 80 -2.08 -6.57 6.11
C LYS A 80 -2.72 -5.42 6.85
N TYR A 81 -4.03 -5.32 6.74
CA TYR A 81 -4.81 -4.24 7.32
C TYR A 81 -6.20 -4.74 7.67
N ARG A 82 -6.81 -4.09 8.66
CA ARG A 82 -8.19 -4.37 9.06
C ARG A 82 -9.07 -3.24 8.56
N ILE A 83 -10.18 -3.61 7.94
CA ILE A 83 -11.22 -2.66 7.56
C ILE A 83 -12.47 -2.92 8.40
N ASP A 84 -12.96 -1.87 9.03
CA ASP A 84 -14.25 -1.84 9.71
C ASP A 84 -15.20 -0.91 8.93
N TYR A 85 -16.48 -1.28 8.87
CA TYR A 85 -17.50 -0.48 8.20
C TYR A 85 -18.47 0.11 9.21
N TYR A 86 -18.76 1.40 9.06
CA TYR A 86 -19.78 2.11 9.83
C TYR A 86 -21.07 2.22 9.01
N PHE A 87 -22.18 1.71 9.57
CA PHE A 87 -23.52 1.78 8.99
C PHE A 87 -24.48 2.49 9.95
N GLY A 88 -24.74 3.79 9.74
CA GLY A 88 -25.56 4.56 10.67
C GLY A 88 -24.91 4.71 12.06
N CYS A 89 -25.50 5.52 12.94
CA CYS A 89 -24.84 6.04 14.13
C CYS A 89 -24.38 5.02 15.20
N GLU A 90 -24.69 3.72 15.13
CA GLU A 90 -24.49 2.85 16.31
C GLU A 90 -23.95 1.42 16.05
N ASP A 91 -23.82 0.93 14.82
CA ASP A 91 -23.36 -0.45 14.58
C ASP A 91 -22.05 -0.51 13.77
N ARG A 92 -20.95 -0.86 14.47
CA ARG A 92 -19.68 -1.27 13.85
C ARG A 92 -19.83 -2.73 13.43
N SER A 93 -19.87 -2.99 12.13
CA SER A 93 -19.78 -4.37 11.64
C SER A 93 -18.40 -4.94 11.97
N ALA A 94 -18.34 -6.24 12.31
CA ALA A 94 -17.08 -6.91 12.61
C ALA A 94 -16.10 -6.72 11.44
N GLY A 95 -14.98 -6.04 11.72
CA GLY A 95 -14.00 -5.73 10.67
C GLY A 95 -13.39 -6.98 10.06
N THR A 96 -13.10 -6.89 8.77
CA THR A 96 -12.42 -7.96 8.02
C THR A 96 -10.93 -7.63 7.93
N THR A 97 -10.09 -8.64 8.15
CA THR A 97 -8.63 -8.51 7.98
C THR A 97 -8.25 -8.97 6.58
N PHE A 98 -7.60 -8.08 5.84
CA PHE A 98 -7.03 -8.33 4.52
C PHE A 98 -5.52 -8.53 4.62
N ASN A 99 -4.95 -9.35 3.75
CA ASN A 99 -3.51 -9.47 3.55
C ASN A 99 -3.24 -9.58 2.04
N GLU A 100 -2.90 -8.46 1.42
CA GLU A 100 -2.85 -8.33 -0.03
C GLU A 100 -1.48 -7.93 -0.52
N GLY A 101 -1.10 -8.48 -1.68
CA GLY A 101 0.20 -8.24 -2.29
C GLY A 101 0.15 -7.17 -3.39
N TYR A 102 0.88 -6.09 -3.21
CA TYR A 102 0.99 -4.93 -4.10
C TYR A 102 2.34 -4.91 -4.81
N ASN A 103 2.34 -4.66 -6.12
CA ASN A 103 3.57 -4.61 -6.89
C ASN A 103 4.31 -3.29 -6.62
N PHE A 104 5.64 -3.31 -6.65
CA PHE A 104 6.45 -2.10 -6.62
C PHE A 104 7.60 -2.17 -7.63
N GLU A 105 8.14 -1.01 -7.97
CA GLU A 105 9.32 -0.83 -8.81
C GLU A 105 10.27 0.17 -8.15
N ILE A 106 11.57 -0.12 -8.20
CA ILE A 106 12.61 0.79 -7.71
C ILE A 106 13.30 1.45 -8.91
N ASP A 107 13.26 2.78 -8.93
CA ASP A 107 13.91 3.63 -9.91
C ASP A 107 15.11 4.31 -9.24
N PRO A 108 16.32 3.70 -9.25
CA PRO A 108 17.49 4.26 -8.58
C PRO A 108 17.98 5.54 -9.24
N ASP A 109 17.80 5.68 -10.55
CA ASP A 109 18.17 6.86 -11.32
C ASP A 109 17.36 8.09 -10.88
N ALA A 110 16.06 7.91 -10.62
CA ALA A 110 15.20 8.95 -10.06
C ALA A 110 15.17 8.98 -8.51
N SER A 111 15.79 8.00 -7.84
CA SER A 111 15.72 7.78 -6.39
C SER A 111 14.27 7.66 -5.86
N ILE A 112 13.41 6.94 -6.58
CA ILE A 112 11.98 6.80 -6.28
C ILE A 112 11.58 5.33 -6.28
N LEU A 113 10.86 4.91 -5.24
CA LEU A 113 10.11 3.65 -5.21
C LEU A 113 8.66 3.92 -5.62
N LYS A 114 8.19 3.24 -6.65
CA LYS A 114 6.83 3.32 -7.17
C LYS A 114 6.04 2.14 -6.64
N LEU A 115 5.03 2.39 -5.81
CA LEU A 115 4.12 1.37 -5.30
C LEU A 115 2.79 1.45 -6.07
N TYR A 116 2.37 0.31 -6.65
CA TYR A 116 1.20 0.23 -7.52
C TYR A 116 0.01 -0.34 -6.77
N PHE A 117 -1.09 0.41 -6.77
CA PHE A 117 -2.35 0.00 -6.18
C PHE A 117 -3.39 -0.28 -7.27
N PRO A 118 -4.30 -1.24 -7.06
CA PRO A 118 -5.44 -1.44 -7.94
C PRO A 118 -6.33 -0.21 -7.94
N GLU A 119 -7.06 0.00 -9.04
CA GLU A 119 -8.05 1.09 -9.07
C GLU A 119 -9.24 0.73 -8.18
N PRO A 120 -9.83 1.72 -7.49
CA PRO A 120 -11.10 1.50 -6.82
C PRO A 120 -12.09 0.97 -7.87
N VAL A 121 -12.76 -0.13 -7.55
CA VAL A 121 -13.78 -0.70 -8.44
C VAL A 121 -14.91 0.32 -8.50
N GLN A 122 -14.93 1.16 -9.54
CA GLN A 122 -16.08 1.99 -9.84
C GLN A 122 -17.19 1.02 -10.23
N ARG A 123 -18.25 0.95 -9.41
CA ARG A 123 -19.50 0.34 -9.88
C ARG A 123 -20.01 1.25 -10.99
N ASP A 124 -19.73 0.86 -12.24
CA ASP A 124 -20.51 1.35 -13.38
C ASP A 124 -21.95 0.99 -13.06
N THR A 125 -22.78 1.99 -12.77
CA THR A 125 -24.23 1.85 -12.71
C THR A 125 -24.72 1.69 -14.15
N LEU A 126 -24.39 0.55 -14.76
CA LEU A 126 -25.09 -0.01 -15.91
C LEU A 126 -25.90 -1.16 -15.29
N ASP A 127 -27.20 -1.03 -15.07
CA ASP A 127 -28.19 -0.87 -16.12
C ASP A 127 -29.47 -0.21 -15.58
N GLU A 128 -29.90 0.85 -16.26
CA GLU A 128 -31.29 1.27 -16.28
C GLU A 128 -32.12 0.20 -17.02
N PHE A 129 -33.03 -0.49 -16.32
CA PHE A 129 -34.13 -1.22 -16.95
C PHE A 129 -35.46 -0.89 -16.28
#